data_AF-A0A396BS39-F1
#
_entry.id   AF-A0A396BS39-F1
#
_cell.length_a   1.000
_cell.length_b   1.000
_cell.length_c   1.000
_cell.angle_alpha   90.00
_cell.angle_beta   90.00
_cell.angle_gamma   90.00
#
_symmetry.space_group_name_H-M   'P 1'
#
loop_
_entity.id
_entity.type
_entity.pdbx_description
1 polymer ?
#
loop_
_entity_poly.entity_id
_entity_poly.type
_entity_poly.pdbx_seq_one_letter_code
_entity_poly.pdbx_strand_id
1 'polypeptide(L)'
;MRNEILQLKDLGRMPNESINDSDSIDELINAYDTLLEQIQFPISFDEAMVLVQIFPENAFYDLQWSLLRLVESVCVDDDRYIQLINSCPSQEWRDTLNARYANYKKAQEVK
;
A
#
# COMPACT_ATOMS: atom_id res chain seq x y z
N MET A 1 -13.88 -7.22 6.18
CA MET A 1 -13.09 -6.83 5.00
C MET A 1 -13.97 -5.94 4.14
N ARG A 2 -13.52 -4.71 3.87
CA ARG A 2 -14.22 -3.71 3.04
C ARG A 2 -14.32 -4.15 1.57
N ASN A 3 -15.36 -3.68 0.87
CA ASN A 3 -15.59 -4.02 -0.54
C ASN A 3 -14.49 -3.45 -1.43
N GLU A 4 -14.01 -2.24 -1.15
CA GLU A 4 -12.97 -1.55 -1.90
C GLU A 4 -11.65 -2.37 -1.88
N ILE A 5 -11.32 -2.97 -0.73
CA ILE A 5 -10.14 -3.85 -0.59
C ILE A 5 -10.30 -5.13 -1.41
N LEU A 6 -11.51 -5.69 -1.49
CA LEU A 6 -11.79 -6.86 -2.34
C LEU A 6 -11.69 -6.49 -3.83
N GLN A 7 -12.23 -5.34 -4.22
CA GLN A 7 -12.15 -4.87 -5.60
C GLN A 7 -10.72 -4.55 -6.01
N LEU A 8 -9.93 -3.91 -5.15
CA LEU A 8 -8.50 -3.69 -5.35
C LEU A 8 -7.75 -5.02 -5.55
N LYS A 9 -8.10 -6.04 -4.75
CA LYS A 9 -7.54 -7.39 -4.90
C LYS A 9 -7.93 -8.02 -6.24
N ASP A 10 -9.16 -7.82 -6.69
CA ASP A 10 -9.67 -8.36 -7.95
C ASP A 10 -9.06 -7.66 -9.18
N LEU A 11 -8.72 -6.37 -9.08
CA LEU A 11 -7.89 -5.67 -10.09
C LEU A 11 -6.48 -6.27 -10.20
N GLY A 12 -6.03 -6.95 -9.16
CA GLY A 12 -4.75 -7.64 -9.12
C GLY A 12 -3.61 -6.73 -8.70
N ARG A 13 -2.39 -7.12 -9.08
CA ARG A 13 -1.19 -6.34 -8.76
C ARG A 13 -1.17 -5.06 -9.61
N MET A 14 -0.92 -3.92 -8.98
CA MET A 14 -0.71 -2.65 -9.68
C MET A 14 0.48 -2.79 -10.66
N PRO A 15 0.34 -2.32 -11.91
CA PRO A 15 1.44 -2.32 -12.85
C PRO A 15 2.51 -1.30 -12.43
N ASN A 16 3.72 -1.42 -12.96
CA ASN A 16 4.73 -0.39 -12.79
C ASN A 16 4.44 0.76 -13.75
N GLU A 17 4.77 1.99 -13.35
CA GLU A 17 4.84 3.11 -14.28
C GLU A 17 5.85 2.82 -15.40
N SER A 18 5.47 3.11 -16.63
CA SER A 18 6.32 2.93 -17.79
C SER A 18 6.06 4.02 -18.84
N ILE A 19 7.01 4.16 -19.77
CA ILE A 19 6.87 5.09 -20.90
C ILE A 19 6.15 4.48 -22.11
N ASN A 20 5.92 3.16 -22.07
CA ASN A 20 5.36 2.38 -23.18
C ASN A 20 3.94 1.89 -22.87
N ASP A 21 3.25 2.54 -21.93
CA ASP A 21 1.91 2.15 -21.55
C ASP A 21 0.92 2.41 -22.68
N SER A 22 -0.07 1.52 -22.78
CA SER A 22 -1.21 1.70 -23.67
C SER A 22 -2.19 2.70 -23.07
N ASP A 23 -3.02 3.31 -23.92
CA ASP A 23 -4.09 4.24 -23.50
C ASP A 23 -5.03 3.67 -22.42
N SER A 24 -5.14 2.34 -22.30
CA SER A 24 -5.93 1.68 -21.24
C SER A 24 -5.33 1.79 -19.84
N ILE A 25 -4.09 2.28 -19.68
CA ILE A 25 -3.45 2.44 -18.37
C ILE A 25 -4.17 3.51 -17.54
N ASP A 26 -4.63 4.58 -18.18
CA ASP A 26 -5.29 5.71 -17.52
C ASP A 26 -6.58 5.27 -16.82
N GLU A 27 -7.38 4.42 -17.49
CA GLU A 27 -8.61 3.84 -16.91
C GLU A 27 -8.30 2.96 -15.70
N LEU A 28 -7.20 2.19 -15.77
CA LEU A 28 -6.77 1.33 -14.67
C LEU A 28 -6.26 2.13 -13.48
N ILE A 29 -5.45 3.16 -13.72
CA ILE A 29 -4.96 4.08 -12.67
C ILE A 29 -6.16 4.73 -11.97
N ASN A 30 -7.12 5.25 -12.75
CA ASN A 30 -8.32 5.88 -12.19
C ASN A 30 -9.16 4.90 -11.37
N ALA A 31 -9.24 3.62 -11.78
CA ALA A 31 -9.92 2.59 -11.00
C ALA A 31 -9.24 2.34 -9.65
N TYR A 32 -7.90 2.27 -9.61
CA TYR A 32 -7.15 2.16 -8.36
C TYR A 32 -7.34 3.40 -7.48
N ASP A 33 -7.16 4.59 -8.04
CA ASP A 33 -7.26 5.87 -7.32
C ASP A 33 -8.64 6.04 -6.68
N THR A 34 -9.71 5.87 -7.47
CA THR A 34 -11.10 5.96 -7.03
C THR A 34 -11.41 5.01 -5.86
N LEU A 35 -10.86 3.78 -5.90
CA LEU A 35 -11.05 2.81 -4.81
C LEU A 35 -10.25 3.18 -3.57
N LEU A 36 -9.01 3.64 -3.73
CA LEU A 36 -8.14 4.05 -2.62
C LEU A 36 -8.73 5.25 -1.86
N GLU A 37 -9.31 6.22 -2.57
CA GLU A 37 -9.94 7.41 -1.97
C GLU A 37 -11.16 7.08 -1.10
N GLN A 38 -11.87 5.99 -1.40
CA GLN A 38 -13.07 5.59 -0.66
C GLN A 38 -12.75 4.88 0.66
N ILE A 39 -11.53 4.36 0.80
CA ILE A 39 -11.14 3.59 1.98
C ILE A 39 -10.98 4.51 3.19
N GLN A 40 -11.81 4.28 4.21
CA GLN A 40 -11.73 4.99 5.48
C GLN A 40 -10.62 4.44 6.37
N PHE A 41 -9.83 5.35 6.94
CA PHE A 41 -8.80 5.06 7.93
C PHE A 41 -9.40 4.86 9.34
N PRO A 42 -8.79 4.03 10.21
CA PRO A 42 -7.71 3.09 9.90
C PRO A 42 -8.24 1.83 9.18
N ILE A 43 -7.38 1.19 8.40
CA ILE A 43 -7.65 -0.16 7.89
C ILE A 43 -7.26 -1.22 8.91
N SER A 44 -7.92 -2.38 8.85
CA SER A 44 -7.57 -3.53 9.66
C SER A 44 -6.29 -4.20 9.16
N PHE A 45 -5.67 -5.01 10.02
CA PHE A 45 -4.49 -5.79 9.65
C PHE A 45 -4.74 -6.68 8.43
N ASP A 46 -5.87 -7.40 8.38
CA ASP A 46 -6.17 -8.31 7.27
C ASP A 46 -6.36 -7.56 5.95
N GLU A 47 -6.91 -6.35 6.00
CA GLU A 47 -7.04 -5.48 4.83
C GLU A 47 -5.68 -4.98 4.36
N ALA A 48 -4.80 -4.58 5.30
CA ALA A 48 -3.45 -4.18 4.97
C ALA A 48 -2.63 -5.33 4.37
N MET A 49 -2.79 -6.55 4.89
CA MET A 49 -2.16 -7.74 4.34
C MET A 49 -2.56 -7.96 2.89
N VAL A 50 -3.84 -7.78 2.54
CA VAL A 50 -4.31 -7.83 1.14
C VAL A 50 -3.72 -6.69 0.32
N LEU A 51 -3.76 -5.46 0.86
CA LEU A 51 -3.29 -4.26 0.16
C LEU A 51 -1.81 -4.34 -0.21
N VAL A 52 -0.94 -4.80 0.69
CA VAL A 52 0.50 -4.89 0.38
C VAL A 52 0.83 -5.97 -0.64
N GLN A 53 -0.03 -6.99 -0.84
CA GLN A 53 0.17 -8.01 -1.88
C GLN A 53 0.02 -7.45 -3.30
N ILE A 54 -0.78 -6.40 -3.46
CA ILE A 54 -1.07 -5.83 -4.77
C ILE A 54 -0.18 -4.64 -5.13
N PHE A 55 0.77 -4.28 -4.27
CA PHE A 55 1.71 -3.21 -4.57
C PHE A 55 2.51 -3.52 -5.86
N PRO A 56 2.82 -2.49 -6.65
CA PRO A 56 3.66 -2.64 -7.83
C PRO A 56 5.07 -3.11 -7.44
N GLU A 57 5.90 -3.51 -8.41
CA GLU A 57 7.29 -3.83 -8.11
C GLU A 57 8.06 -2.57 -7.71
N ASN A 58 7.82 -1.46 -8.42
CA ASN A 58 8.48 -0.17 -8.23
C ASN A 58 7.41 0.94 -8.05
N ALA A 59 7.55 2.10 -8.69
CA ALA A 59 6.56 3.18 -8.67
C ALA A 59 5.30 2.87 -9.51
N PHE A 60 4.16 3.45 -9.10
CA PHE A 60 2.90 3.44 -9.86
C PHE A 60 2.22 4.81 -9.74
N TYR A 61 2.28 5.59 -10.83
CA TYR A 61 1.55 6.84 -11.15
C TYR A 61 1.00 7.61 -9.93
N ASP A 62 1.88 8.21 -9.13
CA ASP A 62 1.56 9.11 -8.01
C ASP A 62 0.64 8.57 -6.89
N LEU A 63 0.34 7.27 -6.86
CA LEU A 63 -0.51 6.67 -5.82
C LEU A 63 0.27 6.29 -4.55
N GLN A 64 1.58 6.50 -4.53
CA GLN A 64 2.44 5.96 -3.47
C GLN A 64 2.04 6.50 -2.09
N TRP A 65 1.67 7.78 -2.01
CA TRP A 65 1.29 8.40 -0.75
C TRP A 65 0.00 7.83 -0.16
N SER A 66 -1.01 7.59 -1.00
CA SER A 66 -2.28 7.00 -0.58
C SER A 66 -2.07 5.60 -0.01
N LEU A 67 -1.25 4.79 -0.68
CA LEU A 67 -0.89 3.44 -0.25
C LEU A 67 -0.13 3.44 1.08
N LEU A 68 0.89 4.29 1.21
CA LEU A 68 1.67 4.40 2.44
C LEU A 68 0.80 4.80 3.62
N ARG A 69 -0.06 5.82 3.46
CA ARG A 69 -0.96 6.26 4.55
C ARG A 69 -1.91 5.16 4.99
N LEU A 70 -2.41 4.34 4.06
CA LEU A 70 -3.32 3.24 4.38
C LEU A 70 -2.62 2.19 5.23
N VAL A 71 -1.43 1.74 4.81
CA VAL A 71 -0.62 0.78 5.57
C VAL A 71 -0.22 1.33 6.94
N GLU A 72 0.19 2.61 6.99
CA GLU A 72 0.60 3.27 8.25
C GLU A 72 -0.55 3.49 9.23
N SER A 73 -1.80 3.48 8.76
CA SER A 73 -2.96 3.63 9.65
C SER A 73 -3.26 2.39 10.51
N VAL A 74 -2.65 1.24 10.18
CA VAL A 74 -2.90 -0.03 10.86
C VAL A 74 -2.43 0.04 12.31
N CYS A 75 -3.36 -0.13 13.25
CA CYS A 75 -3.06 -0.13 14.68
C CYS A 75 -2.84 -1.56 15.18
N VAL A 76 -1.60 -2.05 15.10
CA VAL A 76 -1.15 -3.34 15.65
C VAL A 76 0.17 -3.19 16.40
N ASP A 77 0.57 -4.24 17.12
CA ASP A 77 1.89 -4.31 17.74
C ASP A 77 3.03 -4.40 16.71
N ASP A 78 4.25 -4.16 17.19
CA ASP A 78 5.47 -4.13 16.38
C ASP A 78 5.69 -5.44 15.60
N ASP A 79 5.45 -6.60 16.23
CA ASP A 79 5.69 -7.92 15.60
C ASP A 79 4.75 -8.13 14.41
N ARG A 80 3.46 -7.80 14.58
CA ARG A 80 2.49 -7.85 13.50
C ARG A 80 2.80 -6.83 12.41
N TYR A 81 3.19 -5.61 12.77
CA TYR A 81 3.53 -4.60 11.76
C TYR A 81 4.75 -5.04 10.93
N ILE A 82 5.77 -5.63 11.55
CA ILE A 82 6.94 -6.21 10.86
C ILE A 82 6.52 -7.38 9.96
N GLN A 83 5.60 -8.24 10.42
CA GLN A 83 5.03 -9.31 9.58
C GLN A 83 4.34 -8.76 8.33
N LEU A 84 3.56 -7.67 8.48
CA LEU A 84 2.90 -7.00 7.37
C LEU A 84 3.92 -6.51 6.34
N ILE A 85 4.98 -5.83 6.77
CA ILE A 85 6.06 -5.38 5.88
C ILE A 85 6.68 -6.57 5.15
N ASN A 86 7.07 -7.63 5.88
CA ASN A 86 7.71 -8.80 5.29
C ASN A 86 6.84 -9.58 4.30
N SER A 87 5.51 -9.39 4.36
CA SER A 87 4.60 -9.99 3.40
C SER A 87 4.55 -9.27 2.06
N CYS A 88 4.97 -7.99 1.98
CA CYS A 88 4.95 -7.24 0.73
C CYS A 88 5.93 -7.86 -0.28
N PRO A 89 5.48 -8.25 -1.50
CA PRO A 89 6.33 -8.95 -2.46
C PRO A 89 7.41 -8.05 -3.07
N SER A 90 7.14 -6.76 -3.23
CA SER A 90 8.12 -5.80 -3.76
C SER A 90 9.23 -5.52 -2.76
N GLN A 91 10.48 -5.60 -3.22
CA GLN A 91 11.63 -5.22 -2.40
C GLN A 91 11.66 -3.70 -2.15
N GLU A 92 11.41 -2.89 -3.17
CA GLU A 92 11.43 -1.42 -3.07
C GLU A 92 10.40 -0.92 -2.05
N TRP A 93 9.19 -1.49 -2.08
CA TRP A 93 8.14 -1.15 -1.13
C TRP A 93 8.43 -1.66 0.28
N ARG A 94 9.03 -2.84 0.43
CA ARG A 94 9.50 -3.32 1.73
C ARG A 94 10.53 -2.38 2.34
N ASP A 95 11.50 -1.93 1.56
CA ASP A 95 12.54 -1.02 2.03
C ASP A 95 11.94 0.33 2.44
N THR A 96 11.00 0.84 1.64
CA THR A 96 10.26 2.08 1.93
C THR A 96 9.45 1.97 3.24
N LEU A 97 8.67 0.91 3.39
CA LEU A 97 7.86 0.67 4.60
C LEU A 97 8.75 0.50 5.85
N ASN A 98 9.87 -0.22 5.74
CA ASN A 98 10.85 -0.37 6.82
C ASN A 98 11.45 0.98 7.23
N ALA A 99 11.87 1.80 6.26
CA ALA A 99 12.44 3.12 6.55
C ALA A 99 11.44 4.03 7.28
N ARG A 100 10.17 4.02 6.84
CA ARG A 100 9.10 4.82 7.47
C ARG A 100 8.76 4.33 8.87
N TYR A 101 8.68 3.02 9.05
CA TYR A 101 8.49 2.41 10.37
C TYR A 101 9.64 2.75 11.34
N ALA A 102 10.89 2.66 10.89
CA ALA A 102 12.05 3.03 11.70
C ALA A 102 12.02 4.52 12.10
N ASN A 103 11.61 5.40 11.19
CA ASN A 103 11.44 6.82 11.49
C ASN A 103 10.33 7.06 12.51
N TYR A 104 9.21 6.34 12.41
CA TYR A 104 8.13 6.39 13.41
C TYR A 104 8.63 5.97 14.79
N LYS A 105 9.37 4.85 14.91
CA LYS A 105 9.93 4.39 16.19
C LYS A 105 10.87 5.42 16.82
N LYS A 106 11.80 5.97 16.04
CA LYS A 106 12.70 7.05 16.50
C LYS A 106 11.94 8.27 17.00
N ALA A 107 10.85 8.65 16.33
CA ALA A 107 10.03 9.79 16.74
C ALA A 107 9.25 9.55 18.05
N GLN A 108 9.03 8.30 18.46
CA GLN A 108 8.44 7.97 19.76
C GLN A 108 9.45 8.03 20.90
N GLU A 109 10.73 7.73 20.64
CA GLU A 109 11.81 7.75 21.64
C GLU A 109 12.24 9.18 22.06
N VAL A 110 11.97 10.17 21.22
CA VAL A 110 12.34 11.58 21.45
C VAL A 110 11.25 12.36 22.22
N LYS A 111 10.12 11.72 22.54
CA LYS A 111 9.02 12.30 23.33
C LYS A 111 9.14 11.96 24.80
#